data_AF-A0A2V9MAR6-F1
#
_entry.id   AF-A0A2V9MAR6-F1
#
_cell.length_a   1.000
_cell.length_b   1.000
_cell.length_c   1.000
_cell.angle_alpha   90.00
_cell.angle_beta   90.00
_cell.angle_gamma   90.00
#
_symmetry.space_group_name_H-M   'P 1'
#
loop_
_entity.id
_entity.type
_entity.pdbx_description
1 polymer ?
#
loop_
_entity_poly.entity_id
_entity_poly.type
_entity_poly.pdbx_seq_one_letter_code
_entity_poly.pdbx_strand_id
1 'polypeptide(L)'
;MTGKRRFVDEILPAIRNSKILRIRAGTQPHRFIGIWAVVVEGRVFVRSWSLKPRSWYRTFLEEPHGAIRVADRQFLVRAVPTRSERLKDAIDRAYLEKYNTPASITYAEGLVGAKSRATTTELVPL
;
A
#
# COMPACT_ATOMS: atom_id res chain seq x y z
N MET A 1 2.01 11.06 -23.91
CA MET A 1 1.30 11.47 -22.68
C MET A 1 0.67 10.24 -22.05
N THR A 2 1.38 9.52 -21.18
CA THR A 2 0.83 8.33 -20.52
C THR A 2 -0.02 8.81 -19.34
N GLY A 3 -1.34 8.81 -19.50
CA GLY A 3 -2.25 9.13 -18.40
C GLY A 3 -1.92 8.26 -17.18
N LYS A 4 -1.82 8.87 -16.00
CA LYS A 4 -1.63 8.11 -14.75
C LYS A 4 -2.79 7.14 -14.61
N ARG A 5 -2.53 5.83 -14.81
CA ARG A 5 -3.52 4.78 -14.57
C ARG A 5 -3.94 4.86 -13.10
N ARG A 6 -5.24 4.95 -12.85
CA ARG A 6 -5.82 4.99 -11.49
C ARG A 6 -6.75 3.81 -11.33
N PHE A 7 -6.94 3.36 -10.10
CA PHE A 7 -7.99 2.39 -9.83
C PHE A 7 -9.33 3.03 -10.19
N VAL A 8 -10.23 2.23 -10.74
CA VAL A 8 -11.61 2.68 -10.98
C VAL A 8 -12.24 3.13 -9.67
N ASP A 9 -13.09 4.15 -9.74
CA ASP A 9 -13.67 4.80 -8.55
C ASP A 9 -14.45 3.83 -7.66
N GLU A 10 -14.97 2.74 -8.20
CA GLU A 10 -15.68 1.69 -7.45
C GLU A 10 -14.75 0.89 -6.50
N ILE A 11 -13.48 0.70 -6.89
CA ILE A 11 -12.54 -0.15 -6.12
C ILE A 11 -11.89 0.63 -4.97
N LEU A 12 -11.73 1.95 -5.12
CA LEU A 12 -11.11 2.79 -4.09
C LEU A 12 -11.86 2.75 -2.75
N PRO A 13 -13.21 2.85 -2.68
CA PRO A 13 -13.98 2.64 -1.45
C PRO A 13 -13.75 1.26 -0.82
N ALA A 14 -13.68 0.20 -1.63
CA ALA A 14 -13.43 -1.16 -1.11
C ALA A 14 -12.06 -1.26 -0.43
N ILE A 15 -11.02 -0.67 -1.03
CA ILE A 15 -9.68 -0.60 -0.41
C ILE A 15 -9.71 0.31 0.83
N ARG A 16 -10.40 1.45 0.77
CA ARG A 16 -10.50 2.41 1.87
C ARG A 16 -11.14 1.79 3.10
N ASN A 17 -12.23 1.04 2.92
CA ASN A 17 -13.03 0.48 4.01
C ASN A 17 -12.48 -0.85 4.53
N SER A 18 -11.75 -1.62 3.71
CA SER A 18 -11.11 -2.86 4.17
C SER A 18 -9.95 -2.60 5.15
N LYS A 19 -9.88 -3.39 6.22
CA LYS A 19 -8.73 -3.39 7.15
C LYS A 19 -7.49 -4.07 6.57
N ILE A 20 -7.65 -4.94 5.57
CA ILE A 20 -6.55 -5.72 4.99
C ILE A 20 -6.61 -5.64 3.46
N LEU A 21 -5.49 -5.26 2.84
CA LEU A 21 -5.26 -5.41 1.42
C LEU A 21 -4.43 -6.67 1.18
N ARG A 22 -4.87 -7.55 0.28
CA ARG A 22 -4.11 -8.73 -0.12
C ARG A 22 -3.13 -8.34 -1.22
N ILE A 23 -1.84 -8.61 -1.02
CA ILE A 23 -0.77 -8.27 -1.98
C ILE A 23 0.10 -9.48 -2.31
N ARG A 24 0.57 -9.53 -3.55
CA ARG A 24 1.62 -10.43 -4.05
C ARG A 24 2.66 -9.58 -4.78
N ALA A 25 3.90 -9.59 -4.30
CA ALA A 25 5.00 -8.84 -4.90
C ALA A 25 5.77 -9.74 -5.86
N GLY A 26 6.14 -9.21 -7.02
CA GLY A 26 6.73 -10.00 -8.10
C GLY A 26 5.70 -10.76 -8.93
N THR A 27 6.17 -11.34 -10.02
CA THR A 27 5.36 -12.10 -10.99
C THR A 27 5.33 -13.59 -10.72
N GLN A 28 6.26 -14.11 -9.91
CA GLN A 28 6.31 -15.52 -9.56
C GLN A 28 5.07 -15.99 -8.77
N PRO A 29 4.61 -17.24 -8.99
CA PRO A 29 3.46 -17.79 -8.30
C PRO A 29 3.78 -18.02 -6.82
N HIS A 30 3.16 -17.23 -5.95
CA HIS A 30 3.14 -17.46 -4.51
C HIS A 30 1.88 -16.88 -3.86
N ARG A 31 1.68 -17.17 -2.58
CA ARG A 31 0.50 -16.73 -1.83
C ARG A 31 0.41 -15.21 -1.73
N PHE A 32 -0.81 -14.70 -1.68
CA PHE A 32 -1.08 -13.33 -1.24
C PHE A 32 -0.92 -13.22 0.27
N ILE A 33 -0.34 -12.11 0.72
CA ILE A 33 -0.25 -11.76 2.14
C ILE A 33 -1.16 -10.57 2.45
N GLY A 34 -1.62 -10.48 3.70
CA GLY A 34 -2.38 -9.33 4.17
C GLY A 34 -1.44 -8.20 4.60
N ILE A 35 -1.67 -7.00 4.08
CA ILE A 35 -0.97 -5.77 4.49
C ILE A 35 -1.98 -4.65 4.75
N TRP A 36 -1.50 -3.56 5.34
CA TRP A 36 -2.30 -2.36 5.53
C TRP A 36 -2.06 -1.36 4.40
N ALA A 37 -3.15 -0.81 3.90
CA ALA A 37 -3.15 0.19 2.84
C ALA A 37 -4.07 1.36 3.20
N VAL A 38 -3.76 2.53 2.65
CA VAL A 38 -4.59 3.74 2.75
C VAL A 38 -4.83 4.32 1.36
N VAL A 39 -5.94 5.04 1.21
CA VAL A 39 -6.28 5.77 -0.01
C VAL A 39 -6.14 7.25 0.25
N VAL A 40 -5.31 7.94 -0.53
CA VAL A 40 -5.05 9.38 -0.42
C VAL A 40 -5.09 9.98 -1.82
N GLU A 41 -5.88 11.04 -2.02
CA GLU A 41 -6.03 11.71 -3.33
C GLU A 41 -6.38 10.74 -4.49
N GLY A 42 -7.21 9.73 -4.19
CA GLY A 42 -7.61 8.70 -5.18
C GLY A 42 -6.50 7.71 -5.55
N ARG A 43 -5.45 7.61 -4.75
CA ARG A 43 -4.28 6.74 -4.98
C ARG A 43 -4.08 5.82 -3.78
N VAL A 44 -3.56 4.62 -4.03
CA VAL A 44 -3.38 3.58 -3.00
C VAL A 44 -1.93 3.58 -2.54
N PHE A 45 -1.71 3.70 -1.24
CA PHE A 45 -0.39 3.72 -0.63
C PHE A 45 -0.23 2.63 0.43
N VAL A 46 0.98 2.09 0.49
CA VAL A 46 1.41 1.06 1.43
C VAL A 46 2.77 1.41 2.03
N ARG A 47 3.03 0.92 3.25
CA ARG A 47 4.30 1.05 3.97
C ARG A 47 4.68 -0.28 4.61
N SER A 48 5.98 -0.55 4.67
CA SER A 48 6.53 -1.74 5.30
C SER A 48 6.94 -1.44 6.73
N TRP A 49 6.45 -2.26 7.65
CA TRP A 49 6.74 -2.12 9.08
C TRP A 49 8.08 -2.79 9.49
N SER A 50 8.35 -4.02 9.01
CA SER A 50 9.48 -4.83 9.51
C SER A 50 10.77 -4.75 8.68
N LEU A 51 10.71 -4.30 7.42
CA LEU A 51 11.86 -4.22 6.48
C LEU A 51 12.73 -5.49 6.35
N LYS A 52 12.16 -6.67 6.64
CA LYS A 52 12.89 -7.95 6.54
C LYS A 52 13.42 -8.19 5.10
N PRO A 53 14.54 -8.92 4.94
CA PRO A 53 15.13 -9.18 3.62
C PRO A 53 14.16 -9.81 2.61
N ARG A 54 13.38 -10.82 3.03
CA ARG A 54 12.38 -11.49 2.18
C ARG A 54 10.97 -10.88 2.31
N SER A 55 10.88 -9.56 2.39
CA SER A 55 9.59 -8.86 2.51
C SER A 55 9.08 -8.42 1.14
N TRP A 56 7.76 -8.31 1.02
CA TRP A 56 7.08 -7.78 -0.17
C TRP A 56 7.68 -6.44 -0.63
N TYR A 57 8.11 -5.59 0.31
CA TYR A 57 8.72 -4.30 0.00
C TYR A 57 10.06 -4.45 -0.70
N ARG A 58 10.94 -5.32 -0.20
CA ARG A 58 12.24 -5.60 -0.83
C ARG A 58 12.05 -6.20 -2.22
N THR A 59 11.10 -7.13 -2.36
CA THR A 59 10.73 -7.69 -3.66
C THR A 59 10.30 -6.58 -4.64
N PHE A 60 9.49 -5.60 -4.23
CA PHE A 60 9.12 -4.49 -5.12
C PHE A 60 10.24 -3.53 -5.47
N LEU A 61 11.33 -3.46 -4.69
CA LEU A 61 12.50 -2.67 -5.06
C LEU A 61 13.28 -3.34 -6.20
N GLU A 62 13.26 -4.66 -6.28
CA GLU A 62 13.94 -5.46 -7.32
C GLU A 62 13.04 -5.66 -8.54
N GLU A 63 11.77 -6.02 -8.31
CA GLU A 63 10.76 -6.28 -9.32
C GLU A 63 9.49 -5.45 -9.02
N PRO A 64 9.27 -4.32 -9.68
CA PRO A 64 8.21 -3.38 -9.31
C PRO A 64 6.81 -3.85 -9.73
N HIS A 65 6.64 -5.06 -10.24
CA HIS A 65 5.36 -5.60 -10.68
C HIS A 65 4.80 -6.57 -9.64
N GLY A 66 3.47 -6.64 -9.55
CA GLY A 66 2.81 -7.59 -8.67
C GLY A 66 1.30 -7.58 -8.88
N ALA A 67 0.58 -8.07 -7.88
CA ALA A 67 -0.87 -8.09 -7.89
C ALA A 67 -1.44 -7.74 -6.52
N ILE A 68 -2.63 -7.15 -6.51
CA ILE A 68 -3.47 -7.05 -5.32
C ILE A 68 -4.77 -7.81 -5.51
N ARG A 69 -5.37 -8.25 -4.42
CA ARG A 69 -6.75 -8.74 -4.38
C ARG A 69 -7.59 -7.83 -3.50
N VAL A 70 -8.73 -7.43 -4.04
CA VAL A 70 -9.74 -6.59 -3.39
C VAL A 70 -11.07 -7.29 -3.58
N ALA A 71 -11.71 -7.69 -2.49
CA ALA A 71 -12.81 -8.67 -2.53
C ALA A 71 -12.39 -9.90 -3.37
N ASP A 72 -13.20 -10.26 -4.36
CA ASP A 72 -12.97 -11.44 -5.22
C ASP A 72 -12.23 -11.09 -6.53
N ARG A 73 -11.78 -9.85 -6.69
CA ARG A 73 -11.11 -9.36 -7.90
C ARG A 73 -9.61 -9.20 -7.70
N GLN A 74 -8.85 -9.59 -8.71
CA GLN A 74 -7.40 -9.42 -8.75
C GLN A 74 -7.03 -8.31 -9.74
N PHE A 75 -6.11 -7.43 -9.32
CA PHE A 75 -5.59 -6.34 -10.15
C PHE A 75 -4.07 -6.45 -10.24
N LEU A 76 -3.52 -6.34 -11.45
CA LEU A 76 -2.09 -6.19 -11.63
C LEU A 76 -1.69 -4.77 -11.25
N VAL A 77 -0.55 -4.64 -10.58
CA VAL A 77 -0.07 -3.35 -10.08
C VAL A 77 1.41 -3.19 -10.34
N ARG A 78 1.83 -1.93 -10.44
CA ARG A 78 3.20 -1.48 -10.35
C ARG A 78 3.43 -0.70 -9.06
N ALA A 79 4.46 -1.07 -8.31
CA ALA A 79 4.95 -0.36 -7.14
C ALA A 79 5.78 0.86 -7.56
N VAL A 80 5.47 2.02 -6.98
CA VAL A 80 6.17 3.28 -7.25
C VAL A 80 6.60 3.94 -5.93
N PRO A 81 7.90 4.04 -5.64
CA PRO A 81 8.39 4.74 -4.47
C PRO A 81 7.94 6.21 -4.46
N THR A 82 7.38 6.67 -3.34
CA THR A 82 6.86 8.03 -3.18
C THR A 82 7.78 8.87 -2.29
N ARG A 83 8.33 9.95 -2.87
CA ARG A 83 9.28 10.85 -2.17
C ARG A 83 8.65 12.14 -1.63
N SER A 84 7.44 12.50 -2.08
CA SER A 84 6.79 13.76 -1.68
C SER A 84 6.43 13.76 -0.19
N GLU A 85 7.00 14.69 0.57
CA GLU A 85 6.71 14.85 2.01
C GLU A 85 5.25 15.27 2.25
N ARG A 86 4.72 16.20 1.44
CA ARG A 86 3.29 16.57 1.48
C ARG A 86 2.36 15.37 1.38
N LEU A 87 2.65 14.44 0.45
CA LEU A 87 1.87 13.20 0.32
C LEU A 87 2.07 12.29 1.51
N LYS A 88 3.30 12.16 2.01
CA LYS A 88 3.58 11.34 3.19
C LYS A 88 2.83 11.85 4.42
N ASP A 89 2.68 13.16 4.62
CA ASP A 89 1.89 13.75 5.71
C ASP A 89 0.38 13.43 5.59
N ALA A 90 -0.15 13.46 4.37
CA ALA A 90 -1.52 13.03 4.12
C ALA A 90 -1.70 11.52 4.37
N ILE A 91 -0.69 10.72 4.03
CA ILE A 91 -0.66 9.26 4.27
C ILE A 91 -0.56 8.96 5.77
N ASP A 92 0.21 9.72 6.54
CA ASP A 92 0.31 9.58 7.99
C ASP A 92 -1.06 9.75 8.65
N ARG A 93 -1.74 10.86 8.34
CA ARG A 93 -3.10 11.11 8.82
C ARG A 93 -4.05 9.99 8.43
N ALA A 94 -4.00 9.54 7.17
CA ALA A 94 -4.86 8.45 6.71
C ALA A 94 -4.61 7.11 7.44
N TYR A 95 -3.37 6.80 7.82
CA TYR A 95 -3.08 5.61 8.63
C TYR A 95 -3.65 5.75 10.04
N LEU A 96 -3.44 6.89 10.69
CA LEU A 96 -3.92 7.12 12.05
C LEU A 96 -5.45 7.17 12.11
N GLU A 97 -6.12 7.76 11.11
CA GLU A 97 -7.58 7.79 11.01
C GLU A 97 -8.17 6.40 10.76
N LYS A 98 -7.61 5.65 9.80
CA LYS A 98 -8.15 4.34 9.40
C LYS A 98 -7.95 3.25 10.44
N TYR A 99 -6.85 3.32 11.20
CA TYR A 99 -6.42 2.29 12.15
C TYR A 99 -6.33 2.86 13.58
N ASN A 100 -7.39 3.56 14.01
CA ASN A 100 -7.48 4.28 15.29
C ASN A 100 -7.97 3.45 16.51
N THR A 101 -8.17 2.14 16.38
CA THR A 101 -8.65 1.31 17.51
C THR A 101 -7.52 1.00 18.49
N PRO A 102 -7.80 0.70 19.77
CA PRO A 102 -6.77 0.31 20.73
C PRO A 102 -5.89 -0.85 20.26
N ALA A 103 -6.46 -1.81 19.52
CA ALA A 103 -5.74 -2.96 18.98
C ALA A 103 -4.81 -2.61 17.80
N SER A 104 -5.03 -1.47 17.13
CA SER A 104 -4.34 -1.10 15.88
C SER A 104 -3.46 0.14 15.99
N ILE A 105 -3.71 1.02 16.95
CA ILE A 105 -3.11 2.35 17.01
C ILE A 105 -1.57 2.30 17.13
N THR A 106 -1.02 1.43 17.98
CA THR A 106 0.44 1.28 18.12
C THR A 106 1.12 0.87 16.81
N TYR A 107 0.46 0.05 15.98
CA TYR A 107 0.97 -0.29 14.67
C TYR A 107 0.86 0.87 13.69
N ALA A 108 -0.24 1.65 13.75
CA ALA A 108 -0.42 2.84 12.93
C ALA A 108 0.65 3.90 13.22
N GLU A 109 0.96 4.15 14.50
CA GLU A 109 2.05 5.02 14.94
C GLU A 109 3.41 4.54 14.41
N GLY A 110 3.67 3.23 14.48
CA GLY A 110 4.85 2.61 13.89
C GLY A 110 4.95 2.79 12.37
N LEU A 111 3.82 2.91 11.67
CA LEU A 111 3.76 3.19 10.23
C LEU A 111 3.99 4.66 9.89
N VAL A 112 3.73 5.58 10.82
CA VAL A 112 4.03 7.01 10.72
C VAL A 112 5.51 7.31 10.99
N GLY A 113 6.17 6.49 11.82
CA GLY A 113 7.60 6.64 12.13
C GLY A 113 8.51 6.64 10.90
N ALA A 114 9.63 7.36 11.00
CA ALA A 114 10.57 7.65 9.89
C ALA A 114 10.97 6.41 9.07
N LYS A 115 11.23 5.27 9.74
CA LYS A 115 11.60 4.00 9.11
C LYS A 115 10.53 3.50 8.13
N SER A 116 9.28 3.43 8.58
CA SER A 116 8.16 2.99 7.74
C SER A 116 7.81 4.04 6.69
N ARG A 117 7.86 5.32 7.06
CA ARG A 117 7.61 6.46 6.17
C ARG A 117 8.57 6.50 4.97
N ALA A 118 9.82 6.10 5.15
CA ALA A 118 10.80 5.96 4.07
C ALA A 118 10.43 4.91 3.01
N THR A 119 9.53 3.97 3.34
CA THR A 119 9.08 2.89 2.43
C THR A 119 7.77 3.17 1.73
N THR A 120 7.29 4.41 1.81
CA THR A 120 6.03 4.81 1.19
C THR A 120 6.04 4.46 -0.30
N THR A 121 5.14 3.55 -0.66
CA THR A 121 5.02 2.99 -2.00
C THR A 121 3.60 3.19 -2.47
N GLU A 122 3.44 3.80 -3.65
CA GLU A 122 2.17 3.83 -4.35
C GLU A 122 1.97 2.53 -5.14
N LEU A 123 0.76 2.00 -5.11
CA LEU A 123 0.34 0.92 -5.99
C LEU A 123 -0.44 1.53 -7.15
N VAL A 124 0.07 1.39 -8.37
CA VAL A 124 -0.54 1.91 -9.59
C VAL A 124 -1.09 0.73 -10.39
N PRO A 125 -2.36 0.71 -10.80
CA PRO A 125 -2.88 -0.38 -11.61
C PRO A 125 -2.23 -0.40 -13.00
N LEU A 126 -2.03 -1.60 -13.52
CA LEU A 126 -1.61 -1.84 -14.91
C LEU A 126 -2.83 -1.94 -15.81
#